data_AF-A0A3P7J2N9-F1
#
_entry.id   AF-A0A3P7J2N9-F1
#
_cell.length_a   1.000
_cell.length_b   1.000
_cell.length_c   1.000
_cell.angle_alpha   90.00
_cell.angle_beta   90.00
_cell.angle_gamma   90.00
#
_symmetry.space_group_name_H-M   'P 1'
#
loop_
_entity.id
_entity.type
_entity.pdbx_description
1 polymer ?
#
loop_
_entity_poly.entity_id
_entity_poly.type
_entity_poly.pdbx_seq_one_letter_code
_entity_poly.pdbx_strand_id
1 'polypeptide(L)'
;MVSRFGITARQLAENLDWKKHDVEQDPVGYVQTCKFQDLVAPKVAASDYTSSSFPTPEAVIAGAIYMMARELSREPAVNYNIFQARERIRQVYRENAKLYVRPTQKGREHLDETSPVWKNRYIKGKPVSLLEEEEFLYYHQAKKAEHLDVKFVFEQYTDNDVVRVLSDALLSEQPYRVDEYSEVVEEWNSIREKATRMAIDEMLLPFLEGEMEQKLLDEAKNSVLYVSYIVLNICSITKCGRAMYARLEPAAFHPSEEQLEDEDDDITRQ
;
A
#
# COMPACT_ATOMS: atom_id res chain seq x y z
N MET A 1 -8.26 1.98 29.52
CA MET A 1 -6.84 1.87 29.14
C MET A 1 -6.41 2.85 28.06
N VAL A 2 -6.94 2.83 26.82
CA VAL A 2 -6.48 3.73 25.73
C VAL A 2 -6.46 5.22 26.14
N SER A 3 -7.48 5.69 26.88
CA SER A 3 -7.53 7.05 27.43
C SER A 3 -6.37 7.44 28.36
N ARG A 4 -5.68 6.47 28.99
CA ARG A 4 -4.51 6.69 29.86
C ARG A 4 -3.21 6.92 29.08
N PHE A 5 -3.22 6.82 27.74
CA PHE A 5 -2.03 7.04 26.91
C PHE A 5 -1.60 8.53 26.86
N GLY A 6 -2.44 9.44 27.36
CA GLY A 6 -2.16 10.88 27.41
C GLY A 6 -2.38 11.65 26.11
N ILE A 7 -2.77 10.96 25.04
CA ILE A 7 -2.99 11.54 23.72
C ILE A 7 -4.03 10.72 22.96
N THR A 8 -4.98 11.38 22.30
CA THR A 8 -5.96 10.71 21.44
C THR A 8 -5.31 10.29 20.10
N ALA A 9 -5.85 9.27 19.43
CA ALA A 9 -5.39 8.87 18.10
C ALA A 9 -5.40 10.04 17.10
N ARG A 10 -6.37 10.95 17.21
CA ARG A 10 -6.44 12.21 16.44
C ARG A 10 -5.27 13.16 16.72
N GLN A 11 -4.99 13.46 17.99
CA GLN A 11 -3.89 14.36 18.36
C GLN A 11 -2.53 13.75 17.98
N LEU A 12 -2.38 12.43 18.12
CA LEU A 12 -1.20 11.71 17.67
C LEU A 12 -1.03 11.78 16.14
N ALA A 13 -2.12 11.65 15.37
CA ALA A 13 -2.08 11.86 13.92
C ALA A 13 -1.67 13.28 13.54
N GLU A 14 -2.17 14.30 14.26
CA GLU A 14 -1.75 15.70 14.06
C GLU A 14 -0.27 15.92 14.41
N ASN A 15 0.26 15.21 15.41
CA ASN A 15 1.67 15.30 15.79
C ASN A 15 2.63 14.68 14.77
N LEU A 16 2.17 13.76 13.90
CA LEU A 16 3.03 13.16 12.87
C LEU A 16 3.62 14.23 11.95
N ASP A 17 2.85 15.29 11.63
CA ASP A 17 3.32 16.41 10.79
C ASP A 17 4.32 17.31 11.51
N TRP A 18 4.01 17.70 12.73
CA TRP A 18 4.91 18.37 13.67
C TRP A 18 4.27 18.31 15.06
N LYS A 19 5.08 18.26 16.13
CA LYS A 19 4.58 18.15 17.50
C LYS A 19 3.74 19.38 17.87
N LYS A 20 2.41 19.20 17.88
CA LYS A 20 1.40 20.25 18.06
C LYS A 20 0.63 20.10 19.37
N HIS A 21 0.44 18.88 19.83
CA HIS A 21 -0.20 18.52 21.09
C HIS A 21 0.83 17.87 21.99
N ASP A 22 0.92 18.33 23.24
CA ASP A 22 1.70 17.62 24.25
C ASP A 22 0.93 16.40 24.78
N VAL A 23 1.65 15.45 25.36
CA VAL A 23 1.10 14.21 25.89
C VAL A 23 0.89 14.36 27.39
N GLU A 24 -0.36 14.23 27.85
CA GLU A 24 -0.71 14.31 29.27
C GLU A 24 -0.31 13.01 29.98
N GLN A 25 0.76 13.04 30.77
CA GLN A 25 1.17 11.86 31.56
C GLN A 25 0.11 11.56 32.65
N ASP A 26 -0.20 10.28 32.86
CA ASP A 26 -1.27 9.85 33.77
C ASP A 26 -0.94 10.19 35.24
N PRO A 27 -1.60 11.18 35.86
CA PRO A 27 -1.25 11.65 37.20
C PRO A 27 -1.76 10.67 38.26
N VAL A 28 -1.07 10.65 39.42
CA VAL A 28 -1.34 9.72 40.52
C VAL A 28 -2.81 9.70 40.95
N GLY A 29 -3.47 8.56 40.77
CA GLY A 29 -4.60 8.16 41.61
C GLY A 29 -4.08 7.67 42.96
N TYR A 30 -4.68 8.08 44.07
CA TYR A 30 -4.18 7.97 45.46
C TYR A 30 -3.64 6.57 45.85
N VAL A 31 -2.36 6.27 45.57
CA VAL A 31 -1.73 4.99 45.95
C VAL A 31 -1.20 5.08 47.38
N GLN A 32 -1.80 4.30 48.27
CA GLN A 32 -1.45 4.19 49.70
C GLN A 32 -0.13 3.41 49.93
N THR A 33 0.95 3.69 49.20
CA THR A 33 2.28 3.12 49.45
C THR A 33 3.39 4.14 49.27
N CYS A 34 4.09 4.42 50.36
CA CYS A 34 5.04 5.52 50.52
C CYS A 34 6.32 5.35 49.67
N LYS A 35 6.33 5.86 48.42
CA LYS A 35 7.51 6.38 47.72
C LYS A 35 7.12 7.57 46.84
N PHE A 36 8.02 8.54 46.70
CA PHE A 36 7.92 9.59 45.67
C PHE A 36 7.96 8.94 44.29
N GLN A 37 6.81 8.82 43.63
CA GLN A 37 6.68 8.42 42.24
C GLN A 37 5.45 9.14 41.68
N ASP A 38 5.66 10.24 40.96
CA ASP A 38 4.59 11.16 40.56
C ASP A 38 3.73 10.65 39.37
N LEU A 39 3.95 9.40 38.93
CA LEU A 39 3.36 8.80 37.73
C LEU A 39 2.99 7.33 37.94
N VAL A 40 1.89 6.90 37.33
CA VAL A 40 1.41 5.50 37.38
C VAL A 40 2.03 4.67 36.25
N ALA A 41 2.70 3.57 36.59
CA ALA A 41 3.25 2.62 35.62
C ALA A 41 2.15 1.97 34.76
N PRO A 42 2.34 1.77 33.44
CA PRO A 42 1.31 1.23 32.55
C PRO A 42 0.72 -0.11 33.00
N LYS A 43 1.54 -0.98 33.61
CA LYS A 43 1.08 -2.28 34.14
C LYS A 43 0.14 -2.12 35.33
N VAL A 44 0.36 -1.10 36.17
CA VAL A 44 -0.52 -0.77 37.30
C VAL A 44 -1.83 -0.21 36.76
N ALA A 45 -1.77 0.77 35.86
CA ALA A 45 -2.97 1.33 35.20
C ALA A 45 -3.76 0.29 34.37
N ALA A 46 -3.09 -0.73 33.84
CA ALA A 46 -3.72 -1.84 33.13
C ALA A 46 -4.41 -2.85 34.06
N SER A 47 -3.99 -2.96 35.33
CA SER A 47 -4.60 -3.89 36.29
C SER A 47 -6.08 -3.55 36.56
N ASP A 48 -6.43 -2.26 36.57
CA ASP A 48 -7.79 -1.71 36.67
C ASP A 48 -8.76 -2.23 35.59
N TYR A 49 -8.25 -2.70 34.45
CA TYR A 49 -9.05 -3.13 33.30
C TYR A 49 -8.96 -4.66 33.03
N THR A 50 -8.42 -5.43 33.99
CA THR A 50 -8.38 -6.90 33.89
C THR A 50 -9.79 -7.50 33.94
N SER A 51 -10.03 -8.53 33.14
CA SER A 51 -11.35 -9.16 32.98
C SER A 51 -11.24 -10.61 32.52
N SER A 52 -12.34 -11.36 32.45
CA SER A 52 -12.33 -12.73 31.93
C SER A 52 -11.83 -12.84 30.48
N SER A 53 -11.98 -11.78 29.69
CA SER A 53 -11.45 -11.70 28.31
C SER A 53 -10.00 -11.22 28.24
N PHE A 54 -9.52 -10.51 29.26
CA PHE A 54 -8.15 -9.99 29.37
C PHE A 54 -7.59 -10.32 30.77
N PRO A 55 -7.14 -11.56 31.00
CA PRO A 55 -6.82 -12.07 32.33
C PRO A 55 -5.51 -11.53 32.93
N THR A 56 -4.65 -10.89 32.12
CA THR A 56 -3.38 -10.30 32.57
C THR A 56 -3.29 -8.82 32.18
N PRO A 57 -2.58 -7.98 32.97
CA PRO A 57 -2.31 -6.59 32.59
C PRO A 57 -1.59 -6.46 31.24
N GLU A 58 -0.72 -7.40 30.89
CA GLU A 58 -0.05 -7.46 29.59
C GLU A 58 -1.05 -7.66 28.44
N ALA A 59 -2.07 -8.50 28.62
CA ALA A 59 -3.12 -8.69 27.62
C ALA A 59 -4.00 -7.43 27.46
N VAL A 60 -4.28 -6.73 28.56
CA VAL A 60 -4.94 -5.41 28.54
C VAL A 60 -4.11 -4.38 27.77
N ILE A 61 -2.79 -4.31 28.01
CA ILE A 61 -1.88 -3.40 27.29
C ILE A 61 -1.85 -3.74 25.80
N ALA A 62 -1.70 -5.01 25.43
CA ALA A 62 -1.70 -5.45 24.03
C ALA A 62 -3.04 -5.11 23.33
N GLY A 63 -4.17 -5.32 24.02
CA GLY A 63 -5.49 -4.91 23.53
C GLY A 63 -5.61 -3.39 23.33
N ALA A 64 -5.09 -2.59 24.27
CA ALA A 64 -5.10 -1.13 24.18
C ALA A 64 -4.20 -0.60 23.05
N ILE A 65 -3.01 -1.18 22.86
CA ILE A 65 -2.11 -0.90 21.72
C ILE A 65 -2.84 -1.17 20.40
N TYR A 66 -3.48 -2.34 20.27
CA TYR A 66 -4.24 -2.70 19.08
C TYR A 66 -5.43 -1.77 18.83
N MET A 67 -6.16 -1.37 19.88
CA MET A 67 -7.26 -0.41 19.77
C MET A 67 -6.77 0.95 19.25
N MET A 68 -5.72 1.53 19.85
CA MET A 68 -5.17 2.81 19.40
C MET A 68 -4.62 2.71 17.97
N ALA A 69 -3.93 1.62 17.63
CA ALA A 69 -3.39 1.39 16.29
C ALA A 69 -4.52 1.26 15.24
N ARG A 70 -5.64 0.65 15.62
CA ARG A 70 -6.82 0.52 14.78
C ARG A 70 -7.58 1.82 14.60
N GLU A 71 -7.67 2.67 15.64
CA GLU A 71 -8.23 4.02 15.54
C GLU A 71 -7.39 4.89 14.57
N LEU A 72 -6.07 4.92 14.78
CA LEU A 72 -5.12 5.68 13.96
C LEU A 72 -5.12 5.26 12.48
N SER A 73 -5.30 3.97 12.19
CA SER A 73 -5.32 3.45 10.82
C SER A 73 -6.69 3.51 10.11
N ARG A 74 -7.81 3.45 10.84
CA ARG A 74 -9.15 3.26 10.24
C ARG A 74 -10.11 4.45 10.35
N GLU A 75 -9.76 5.56 10.99
CA GLU A 75 -10.69 6.69 11.10
C GLU A 75 -11.12 7.26 9.72
N PRO A 76 -12.41 7.62 9.55
CA PRO A 76 -12.97 8.06 8.29
C PRO A 76 -12.56 9.49 7.93
N ALA A 77 -12.50 9.78 6.62
CA ALA A 77 -12.05 11.06 6.05
C ALA A 77 -12.92 12.30 6.36
N VAL A 78 -13.87 12.19 7.30
CA VAL A 78 -14.71 13.31 7.77
C VAL A 78 -13.90 14.27 8.66
N ASN A 79 -12.86 13.79 9.34
CA ASN A 79 -11.91 14.64 10.07
C ASN A 79 -10.68 14.94 9.20
N TYR A 80 -10.60 16.17 8.69
CA TYR A 80 -9.53 16.71 7.85
C TYR A 80 -8.11 16.37 8.36
N ASN A 81 -7.90 16.40 9.68
CA ASN A 81 -6.58 16.26 10.28
C ASN A 81 -6.00 14.84 10.18
N ILE A 82 -6.83 13.79 10.37
CA ILE A 82 -6.40 12.39 10.23
C ILE A 82 -6.26 12.02 8.74
N PHE A 83 -7.06 12.65 7.88
CA PHE A 83 -6.90 12.54 6.43
C PHE A 83 -5.51 13.05 5.98
N GLN A 84 -5.04 14.21 6.49
CA GLN A 84 -3.71 14.74 6.16
C GLN A 84 -2.58 13.78 6.57
N ALA A 85 -2.60 13.25 7.81
CA ALA A 85 -1.60 12.27 8.25
C ALA A 85 -1.54 11.05 7.32
N ARG A 86 -2.69 10.49 6.94
CA ARG A 86 -2.77 9.35 6.00
C ARG A 86 -2.32 9.72 4.59
N GLU A 87 -2.59 10.94 4.11
CA GLU A 87 -2.12 11.40 2.80
C GLU A 87 -0.60 11.60 2.79
N ARG A 88 0.00 12.12 3.87
CA ARG A 88 1.46 12.22 3.96
C ARG A 88 2.13 10.85 4.03
N ILE A 89 1.61 9.91 4.81
CA ILE A 89 2.11 8.52 4.85
C ILE A 89 2.05 7.90 3.44
N ARG A 90 0.92 8.10 2.73
CA ARG A 90 0.72 7.66 1.34
C ARG A 90 1.70 8.31 0.37
N GLN A 91 1.97 9.62 0.51
CA GLN A 91 2.90 10.36 -0.33
C GLN A 91 4.34 9.86 -0.12
N VAL A 92 4.83 9.85 1.12
CA VAL A 92 6.17 9.36 1.49
C VAL A 92 6.37 7.91 1.02
N TYR A 93 5.35 7.07 1.18
CA TYR A 93 5.38 5.70 0.68
C TYR A 93 5.49 5.64 -0.85
N ARG A 94 4.69 6.40 -1.62
CA ARG A 94 4.76 6.43 -3.09
C ARG A 94 6.10 6.93 -3.63
N GLU A 95 6.63 8.00 -3.05
CA GLU A 95 7.89 8.62 -3.48
C GLU A 95 9.09 7.66 -3.32
N ASN A 96 9.05 6.81 -2.29
CA ASN A 96 10.14 5.88 -1.93
C ASN A 96 9.79 4.41 -2.23
N ALA A 97 8.67 4.14 -2.90
CA ALA A 97 8.27 2.80 -3.29
C ALA A 97 9.13 2.30 -4.46
N LYS A 98 9.62 1.07 -4.33
CA LYS A 98 10.39 0.40 -5.39
C LYS A 98 9.84 -0.97 -5.71
N LEU A 99 9.84 -1.27 -7.00
CA LEU A 99 9.49 -2.57 -7.54
C LEU A 99 10.67 -3.54 -7.40
N TYR A 100 10.37 -4.74 -6.90
CA TYR A 100 11.24 -5.90 -6.92
C TYR A 100 10.53 -7.03 -7.67
N VAL A 101 11.21 -7.61 -8.65
CA VAL A 101 10.69 -8.69 -9.51
C VAL A 101 11.69 -9.84 -9.51
N ARG A 102 11.21 -11.05 -9.24
CA ARG A 102 12.00 -12.28 -9.37
C ARG A 102 11.17 -13.40 -10.01
N PRO A 103 11.74 -14.31 -10.81
CA PRO A 103 11.01 -15.45 -11.31
C PRO A 103 10.72 -16.45 -10.20
N THR A 104 9.49 -16.99 -10.19
CA THR A 104 9.12 -18.13 -9.36
C THR A 104 9.81 -19.41 -9.86
N GLN A 105 9.50 -20.56 -9.27
CA GLN A 105 9.93 -21.84 -9.86
C GLN A 105 9.30 -22.05 -11.24
N LYS A 106 7.97 -21.92 -11.36
CA LYS A 106 7.25 -22.01 -12.63
C LYS A 106 7.79 -21.05 -13.69
N GLY A 107 8.08 -19.80 -13.30
CA GLY A 107 8.66 -18.80 -14.20
C GLY A 107 10.09 -19.07 -14.64
N ARG A 108 10.86 -19.94 -13.97
CA ARG A 108 12.17 -20.38 -14.49
C ARG A 108 12.05 -21.50 -15.53
N GLU A 109 10.93 -22.21 -15.53
CA GLU A 109 10.68 -23.37 -16.40
C GLU A 109 9.83 -23.00 -17.63
N HIS A 110 8.91 -22.05 -17.49
CA HIS A 110 7.92 -21.67 -18.52
C HIS A 110 8.07 -20.26 -19.11
N LEU A 111 8.87 -19.38 -18.52
CA LEU A 111 9.17 -18.09 -19.12
C LEU A 111 10.26 -18.28 -20.18
N ASP A 112 10.06 -17.71 -21.35
CA ASP A 112 10.90 -17.88 -22.52
C ASP A 112 11.32 -16.53 -23.12
N GLU A 113 12.21 -16.56 -24.12
CA GLU A 113 12.72 -15.35 -24.78
C GLU A 113 11.65 -14.57 -25.56
N THR A 114 10.51 -15.17 -25.90
CA THR A 114 9.41 -14.47 -26.58
C THR A 114 8.56 -13.62 -25.63
N SER A 115 8.64 -13.87 -24.32
CA SER A 115 7.89 -13.12 -23.32
C SER A 115 8.38 -11.68 -23.16
N PRO A 116 7.51 -10.65 -23.16
CA PRO A 116 7.92 -9.25 -23.04
C PRO A 116 8.67 -8.95 -21.73
N VAL A 117 8.38 -9.69 -20.66
CA VAL A 117 9.05 -9.55 -19.36
C VAL A 117 10.38 -10.33 -19.26
N TRP A 118 10.78 -11.11 -20.27
CA TRP A 118 11.99 -11.94 -20.19
C TRP A 118 13.25 -11.13 -19.90
N LYS A 119 13.43 -10.00 -20.60
CA LYS A 119 14.60 -9.13 -20.44
C LYS A 119 14.70 -8.56 -19.03
N ASN A 120 13.57 -8.20 -18.44
CA ASN A 120 13.46 -7.54 -17.13
C ASN A 120 12.97 -8.49 -16.02
N ARG A 121 13.10 -9.82 -16.20
CA ARG A 121 12.60 -10.83 -15.25
C ARG A 121 13.25 -10.80 -13.86
N TYR A 122 14.36 -10.08 -13.72
CA TYR A 122 15.05 -9.79 -12.46
C TYR A 122 15.18 -8.28 -12.27
N ILE A 123 14.29 -7.68 -11.47
CA ILE A 123 14.40 -6.27 -11.06
C ILE A 123 14.68 -6.22 -9.56
N LYS A 124 15.66 -5.39 -9.18
CA LYS A 124 15.94 -5.05 -7.79
C LYS A 124 15.86 -3.54 -7.62
N GLY A 125 14.87 -3.06 -6.87
CA GLY A 125 14.78 -1.67 -6.46
C GLY A 125 14.54 -0.66 -7.61
N LYS A 126 13.72 -0.99 -8.61
CA LYS A 126 13.31 0.02 -9.63
C LYS A 126 12.31 0.99 -8.99
N PRO A 127 12.57 2.31 -8.90
CA PRO A 127 11.61 3.27 -8.38
C PRO A 127 10.28 3.19 -9.15
N VAL A 128 9.16 3.24 -8.43
CA VAL A 128 7.82 3.14 -9.05
C VAL A 128 7.57 4.31 -10.01
N SER A 129 8.11 5.50 -9.72
CA SER A 129 8.10 6.68 -10.59
C SER A 129 8.84 6.51 -11.93
N LEU A 130 9.63 5.44 -12.11
CA LEU A 130 10.35 5.12 -13.34
C LEU A 130 9.77 3.89 -14.07
N LEU A 131 8.61 3.38 -13.64
CA LEU A 131 7.88 2.36 -14.40
C LEU A 131 7.18 3.00 -15.60
N GLU A 132 7.34 2.38 -16.76
CA GLU A 132 6.52 2.72 -17.92
C GLU A 132 5.13 2.10 -17.71
N GLU A 133 4.07 2.87 -17.96
CA GLU A 133 2.70 2.47 -17.62
C GLU A 133 2.33 1.12 -18.28
N GLU A 134 2.71 0.89 -19.55
CA GLU A 134 2.46 -0.39 -20.22
C GLU A 134 3.33 -1.56 -19.69
N GLU A 135 4.51 -1.30 -19.12
CA GLU A 135 5.40 -2.33 -18.57
C GLU A 135 4.75 -3.05 -17.38
N PHE A 136 4.02 -2.30 -16.54
CA PHE A 136 3.36 -2.85 -15.37
C PHE A 136 2.24 -3.84 -15.71
N LEU A 137 1.56 -3.67 -16.85
CA LEU A 137 0.52 -4.59 -17.30
C LEU A 137 1.08 -6.02 -17.51
N TYR A 138 2.27 -6.12 -18.11
CA TYR A 138 2.92 -7.41 -18.33
C TYR A 138 3.41 -8.05 -17.01
N TYR A 139 3.94 -7.26 -16.06
CA TYR A 139 4.26 -7.78 -14.73
C TYR A 139 3.01 -8.28 -14.00
N HIS A 140 1.89 -7.57 -14.08
CA HIS A 140 0.64 -8.00 -13.46
C HIS A 140 0.10 -9.30 -14.09
N GLN A 141 0.19 -9.45 -15.42
CA GLN A 141 -0.16 -10.70 -16.09
C GLN A 141 0.77 -11.85 -15.69
N ALA A 142 2.08 -11.62 -15.64
CA ALA A 142 3.05 -12.64 -15.23
C ALA A 142 2.96 -13.00 -13.73
N LYS A 143 2.54 -12.07 -12.87
CA LYS A 143 2.18 -12.30 -11.47
C LYS A 143 0.96 -13.20 -11.35
N LYS A 144 -0.10 -12.91 -12.11
CA LYS A 144 -1.33 -13.74 -12.18
C LYS A 144 -1.08 -15.14 -12.73
N ALA A 145 -0.14 -15.30 -13.66
CA ALA A 145 0.30 -16.59 -14.17
C ALA A 145 1.28 -17.34 -13.22
N GLU A 146 1.57 -16.76 -12.05
CA GLU A 146 2.58 -17.26 -11.09
C GLU A 146 3.99 -17.44 -11.70
N HIS A 147 4.31 -16.74 -12.79
CA HIS A 147 5.65 -16.76 -13.40
C HIS A 147 6.62 -15.82 -12.67
N LEU A 148 6.13 -14.65 -12.24
CA LEU A 148 6.94 -13.66 -11.52
C LEU A 148 6.35 -13.39 -10.12
N ASP A 149 7.22 -13.36 -9.11
CA ASP A 149 6.92 -12.79 -7.80
C ASP A 149 7.29 -11.30 -7.86
N VAL A 150 6.25 -10.46 -7.80
CA VAL A 150 6.32 -9.01 -7.98
C VAL A 150 5.89 -8.35 -6.67
N LYS A 151 6.80 -7.59 -6.06
CA LYS A 151 6.62 -6.95 -4.76
C LYS A 151 6.99 -5.48 -4.81
N PHE A 152 6.24 -4.68 -4.05
CA PHE A 152 6.63 -3.33 -3.71
C PHE A 152 7.37 -3.35 -2.38
N VAL A 153 8.41 -2.53 -2.24
CA VAL A 153 9.21 -2.40 -1.03
C VAL A 153 9.49 -0.91 -0.82
N PHE A 154 9.29 -0.43 0.40
CA PHE A 154 9.71 0.90 0.80
C PHE A 154 11.24 0.92 1.01
N GLU A 155 11.94 1.86 0.38
CA GLU A 155 13.39 1.98 0.56
C GLU A 155 13.84 3.43 0.34
N GLN A 156 13.85 4.22 1.41
CA GLN A 156 14.33 5.59 1.43
C GLN A 156 15.85 5.63 1.65
N TYR A 157 16.55 6.46 0.87
CA TYR A 157 17.97 6.76 1.10
C TYR A 157 18.09 8.02 1.95
N THR A 158 18.95 7.95 2.97
CA THR A 158 19.45 9.11 3.73
C THR A 158 20.97 9.22 3.51
N ASP A 159 21.59 10.33 3.90
CA ASP A 159 23.01 10.60 3.62
C ASP A 159 23.99 9.53 4.12
N ASN A 160 23.59 8.72 5.12
CA ASN A 160 24.44 7.67 5.71
C ASN A 160 23.81 6.28 5.75
N ASP A 161 22.49 6.10 5.51
CA ASP A 161 21.82 4.80 5.67
C ASP A 161 20.56 4.62 4.79
N VAL A 162 20.10 3.38 4.64
CA VAL A 162 18.94 2.97 3.86
C VAL A 162 17.77 2.55 4.77
N VAL A 163 16.79 3.42 4.92
CA VAL A 163 15.60 3.14 5.74
C VAL A 163 14.62 2.27 4.94
N ARG A 164 14.39 1.05 5.43
CA ARG A 164 13.52 0.03 4.81
C ARG A 164 12.15 -0.13 5.49
N VAL A 165 11.97 0.51 6.65
CA VAL A 165 10.74 0.44 7.45
C VAL A 165 10.05 1.80 7.34
N LEU A 166 8.77 1.79 6.95
CA LEU A 166 8.02 3.03 6.75
C LEU A 166 7.80 3.77 8.07
N SER A 167 7.56 3.07 9.19
CA SER A 167 7.47 3.70 10.50
C SER A 167 8.76 4.42 10.91
N ASP A 168 9.95 3.82 10.71
CA ASP A 168 11.23 4.45 11.09
C ASP A 168 11.49 5.75 10.30
N ALA A 169 11.08 5.81 9.03
CA ALA A 169 11.17 7.01 8.19
C ALA A 169 10.23 8.15 8.63
N LEU A 170 9.07 7.81 9.19
CA LEU A 170 8.03 8.77 9.59
C LEU A 170 8.17 9.22 11.06
N LEU A 171 8.80 8.41 11.89
CA LEU A 171 8.88 8.60 13.34
C LEU A 171 10.25 9.12 13.81
N SER A 172 11.12 9.56 12.89
CA SER A 172 12.44 10.15 13.19
C SER A 172 12.36 11.31 14.20
N GLU A 173 11.34 12.16 14.06
CA GLU A 173 11.06 13.33 14.92
C GLU A 173 10.37 12.96 16.24
N GLN A 174 10.16 11.66 16.52
CA GLN A 174 9.61 11.10 17.75
C GLN A 174 8.33 11.82 18.27
N PRO A 175 7.27 11.97 17.45
CA PRO A 175 6.10 12.80 17.73
C PRO A 175 5.22 12.36 18.93
N TYR A 176 5.50 11.19 19.50
CA TYR A 176 4.86 10.59 20.67
C TYR A 176 5.71 10.65 21.95
N ARG A 177 6.94 11.18 21.87
CA ARG A 177 7.90 11.18 22.99
C ARG A 177 7.71 12.39 23.90
N VAL A 178 7.77 12.09 25.19
CA VAL A 178 8.00 13.06 26.26
C VAL A 178 9.41 12.85 26.79
N ASP A 179 10.18 13.93 26.84
CA ASP A 179 11.61 13.92 27.21
C ASP A 179 11.81 14.08 28.72
N GLU A 180 11.35 13.07 29.46
CA GLU A 180 11.57 12.91 30.90
C GLU A 180 12.31 11.60 31.17
N TYR A 181 13.38 11.66 31.98
CA TYR A 181 14.25 10.52 32.31
C TYR A 181 13.65 9.57 33.38
N SER A 182 12.33 9.41 33.39
CA SER A 182 11.60 8.55 34.33
C SER A 182 11.31 7.20 33.67
N GLU A 183 11.63 6.10 34.34
CA GLU A 183 11.37 4.73 33.87
C GLU A 183 9.91 4.53 33.46
N VAL A 184 8.96 5.10 34.23
CA VAL A 184 7.52 5.08 33.93
C VAL A 184 7.19 5.82 32.63
N VAL A 185 7.87 6.92 32.34
CA VAL A 185 7.69 7.68 31.09
C VAL A 185 8.26 6.92 29.90
N GLU A 186 9.39 6.23 30.07
CA GLU A 186 9.95 5.36 29.03
C GLU A 186 9.04 4.16 28.73
N GLU A 187 8.43 3.53 29.73
CA GLU A 187 7.43 2.48 29.53
C GLU A 187 6.21 2.99 28.73
N TRP A 188 5.68 4.17 29.08
CA TRP A 188 4.57 4.79 28.33
C TRP A 188 4.97 5.22 26.92
N ASN A 189 6.17 5.78 26.73
CA ASN A 189 6.71 6.12 25.41
C ASN A 189 6.85 4.86 24.54
N SER A 190 7.33 3.74 25.08
CA SER A 190 7.43 2.46 24.37
C SER A 190 6.06 1.91 23.95
N ILE A 191 5.02 2.11 24.76
CA ILE A 191 3.64 1.69 24.43
C ILE A 191 3.06 2.56 23.30
N ARG A 192 3.24 3.89 23.37
CA ARG A 192 2.82 4.82 22.30
C ARG A 192 3.55 4.53 20.98
N GLU A 193 4.85 4.26 21.04
CA GLU A 193 5.66 3.87 19.89
C GLU A 193 5.13 2.59 19.24
N LYS A 194 4.91 1.52 20.02
CA LYS A 194 4.38 0.24 19.53
C LYS A 194 3.03 0.39 18.84
N ALA A 195 2.12 1.20 19.41
CA ALA A 195 0.82 1.48 18.79
C ALA A 195 0.97 2.22 17.46
N THR A 196 1.89 3.19 17.38
CA THR A 196 2.13 3.97 16.16
C THR A 196 2.77 3.13 15.06
N ARG A 197 3.81 2.33 15.38
CA ARG A 197 4.45 1.39 14.44
C ARG A 197 3.44 0.36 13.93
N MET A 198 2.64 -0.25 14.81
CA MET A 198 1.60 -1.21 14.44
C MET A 198 0.55 -0.60 13.48
N ALA A 199 0.12 0.65 13.71
CA ALA A 199 -0.81 1.33 12.80
C ALA A 199 -0.21 1.53 11.39
N ILE A 200 1.07 1.92 11.31
CA ILE A 200 1.75 2.19 10.05
C ILE A 200 2.06 0.89 9.31
N ASP A 201 2.82 -0.02 9.94
CA ASP A 201 3.43 -1.17 9.26
C ASP A 201 2.47 -2.37 9.13
N GLU A 202 1.62 -2.65 10.13
CA GLU A 202 0.71 -3.81 10.09
C GLU A 202 -0.67 -3.48 9.49
N MET A 203 -1.12 -2.22 9.55
CA MET A 203 -2.48 -1.83 9.14
C MET A 203 -2.53 -0.92 7.92
N LEU A 204 -1.72 0.14 7.85
CA LEU A 204 -1.73 1.09 6.73
C LEU A 204 -0.89 0.60 5.54
N LEU A 205 0.31 0.10 5.75
CA LEU A 205 1.22 -0.32 4.68
C LEU A 205 0.61 -1.39 3.75
N PRO A 206 -0.04 -2.49 4.24
CA PRO A 206 -0.68 -3.46 3.36
C PRO A 206 -1.85 -2.87 2.54
N PHE A 207 -2.54 -1.87 3.09
CA PHE A 207 -3.58 -1.13 2.37
C PHE A 207 -2.98 -0.24 1.27
N LEU A 208 -1.86 0.44 1.56
CA LEU A 208 -1.15 1.29 0.61
C LEU A 208 -0.47 0.49 -0.52
N GLU A 209 0.05 -0.70 -0.22
CA GLU A 209 0.54 -1.66 -1.24
C GLU A 209 -0.57 -2.02 -2.22
N GLY A 210 -1.75 -2.41 -1.72
CA GLY A 210 -2.92 -2.70 -2.56
C GLY A 210 -3.45 -1.48 -3.33
N GLU A 211 -3.48 -0.30 -2.70
CA GLU A 211 -3.87 0.96 -3.34
C GLU A 211 -2.91 1.31 -4.49
N MET A 212 -1.60 1.07 -4.32
CA MET A 212 -0.59 1.32 -5.34
C MET A 212 -0.67 0.31 -6.48
N GLU A 213 -0.78 -0.99 -6.20
CA GLU A 213 -0.93 -2.03 -7.21
C GLU A 213 -2.16 -1.78 -8.10
N GLN A 214 -3.28 -1.39 -7.49
CA GLN A 214 -4.49 -1.06 -8.23
C GLN A 214 -4.33 0.22 -9.06
N LYS A 215 -3.69 1.27 -8.53
CA LYS A 215 -3.45 2.52 -9.27
C LYS A 215 -2.54 2.32 -10.47
N LEU A 216 -1.40 1.66 -10.29
CA LEU A 216 -0.50 1.31 -11.39
C LEU A 216 -1.17 0.41 -12.42
N LEU A 217 -2.05 -0.51 -12.00
CA LEU A 217 -2.82 -1.34 -12.91
C LEU A 217 -3.84 -0.54 -13.72
N ASP A 218 -4.50 0.44 -13.11
CA ASP A 218 -5.48 1.29 -13.80
C ASP A 218 -4.80 2.34 -14.68
N GLU A 219 -3.67 2.91 -14.26
CA GLU A 219 -2.76 3.70 -15.10
C GLU A 219 -2.26 2.89 -16.31
N ALA A 220 -1.85 1.64 -16.10
CA ALA A 220 -1.42 0.72 -17.17
C ALA A 220 -2.53 0.35 -18.17
N LYS A 221 -3.78 0.18 -17.71
CA LYS A 221 -4.93 0.02 -18.61
C LYS A 221 -5.22 1.33 -19.34
N ASN A 222 -5.19 2.45 -18.61
CA ASN A 222 -5.48 3.75 -19.15
C ASN A 222 -4.45 4.15 -20.19
N SER A 223 -3.15 3.85 -20.04
CA SER A 223 -2.15 4.12 -21.07
C SER A 223 -2.51 3.43 -22.40
N VAL A 224 -2.78 2.12 -22.37
CA VAL A 224 -3.26 1.34 -23.52
C VAL A 224 -4.57 1.91 -24.10
N LEU A 225 -5.46 2.41 -23.22
CA LEU A 225 -6.75 3.02 -23.58
C LEU A 225 -6.70 4.53 -23.90
N TYR A 226 -5.58 5.25 -23.71
CA TYR A 226 -5.53 6.72 -23.77
C TYR A 226 -4.38 7.26 -24.64
N VAL A 227 -3.30 6.48 -24.86
CA VAL A 227 -2.48 6.63 -26.08
C VAL A 227 -3.41 6.45 -27.31
N SER A 228 -4.46 5.62 -27.17
CA SER A 228 -5.63 5.55 -28.05
C SER A 228 -6.30 6.89 -28.38
N TYR A 229 -6.36 7.82 -27.42
CA TYR A 229 -7.05 9.12 -27.55
C TYR A 229 -6.08 10.28 -27.84
N ILE A 230 -4.88 10.30 -27.27
CA ILE A 230 -3.87 11.35 -27.57
C ILE A 230 -3.28 11.14 -28.97
N VAL A 231 -3.15 9.89 -29.41
CA VAL A 231 -2.86 9.57 -30.81
C VAL A 231 -4.17 9.47 -31.62
N LEU A 232 -5.19 10.28 -31.31
CA LEU A 232 -6.20 10.73 -32.28
C LEU A 232 -5.66 11.84 -33.20
N ASN A 233 -4.40 11.68 -33.61
CA ASN A 233 -3.97 11.99 -34.97
C ASN A 233 -3.22 10.83 -35.67
N ILE A 234 -3.22 9.58 -35.15
CA ILE A 234 -2.89 8.36 -35.95
C ILE A 234 -3.26 6.96 -35.36
N CYS A 235 -2.95 6.61 -34.09
CA CYS A 235 -2.93 5.20 -33.64
C CYS A 235 -2.86 4.93 -32.11
N SER A 236 -3.93 4.41 -31.47
CA SER A 236 -3.86 3.19 -30.60
C SER A 236 -5.21 2.47 -30.35
N ILE A 237 -6.37 3.10 -30.58
CA ILE A 237 -7.65 2.36 -30.76
C ILE A 237 -7.44 1.28 -31.86
N THR A 238 -6.48 1.58 -32.72
CA THR A 238 -5.93 0.92 -33.88
C THR A 238 -5.06 -0.32 -33.64
N LYS A 239 -4.81 -0.81 -32.41
CA LYS A 239 -4.23 -2.16 -32.20
C LYS A 239 -5.33 -3.21 -32.01
N CYS A 240 -5.99 -3.23 -30.86
CA CYS A 240 -7.10 -4.16 -30.61
C CYS A 240 -8.29 -3.89 -31.54
N GLY A 241 -8.67 -2.62 -31.71
CA GLY A 241 -9.77 -2.23 -32.60
C GLY A 241 -9.47 -2.51 -34.07
N ARG A 242 -8.29 -2.14 -34.62
CA ARG A 242 -7.97 -2.44 -36.04
C ARG A 242 -7.72 -3.94 -36.27
N ALA A 243 -7.19 -4.70 -35.29
CA ALA A 243 -7.07 -6.16 -35.42
C ALA A 243 -8.40 -6.91 -35.25
N MET A 244 -9.43 -6.27 -34.66
CA MET A 244 -10.82 -6.73 -34.70
C MET A 244 -11.47 -6.30 -36.03
N TYR A 245 -11.34 -5.04 -36.43
CA TYR A 245 -11.90 -4.50 -37.67
C TYR A 245 -11.36 -5.22 -38.91
N ALA A 246 -10.05 -5.44 -39.02
CA ALA A 246 -9.43 -6.19 -40.13
C ALA A 246 -9.74 -7.71 -40.10
N ARG A 247 -10.36 -8.23 -39.04
CA ARG A 247 -10.96 -9.58 -39.01
C ARG A 247 -12.46 -9.57 -39.31
N LEU A 248 -13.13 -8.42 -39.16
CA LEU A 248 -14.54 -8.20 -39.51
C LEU A 248 -14.72 -7.75 -40.97
N GLU A 249 -13.74 -7.02 -41.52
CA GLU A 249 -13.72 -6.49 -42.89
C GLU A 249 -13.77 -7.61 -43.95
N PRO A 250 -12.99 -8.71 -43.86
CA PRO A 250 -13.16 -9.89 -44.72
C PRO A 250 -14.21 -10.89 -44.21
N ALA A 251 -14.97 -10.59 -43.15
CA ALA A 251 -15.96 -11.53 -42.60
C ALA A 251 -17.27 -11.58 -43.40
N ALA A 252 -17.53 -10.59 -44.25
CA ALA A 252 -18.49 -10.74 -45.33
C ALA A 252 -17.90 -11.69 -46.38
N PHE A 253 -18.60 -12.79 -46.66
CA PHE A 253 -18.25 -13.67 -47.76
C PHE A 253 -18.42 -12.92 -49.09
N HIS A 254 -17.34 -12.78 -49.84
CA HIS A 254 -17.33 -12.26 -51.19
C HIS A 254 -17.08 -13.45 -52.13
N PRO A 255 -18.08 -13.95 -52.89
CA PRO A 255 -17.82 -14.98 -53.90
C PRO A 255 -16.84 -14.44 -54.95
N SER A 256 -15.95 -15.29 -55.45
CA SER A 256 -15.08 -14.94 -56.57
C SER A 256 -15.86 -14.87 -57.88
N GLU A 257 -15.35 -14.18 -58.90
CA GLU A 257 -16.03 -14.09 -60.21
C GLU A 257 -16.31 -15.48 -60.81
N GLU A 258 -15.38 -16.44 -60.69
CA GLU A 258 -15.61 -17.85 -61.06
C GLU A 258 -16.83 -18.48 -60.34
N GLN A 259 -17.10 -18.12 -59.08
CA GLN A 259 -18.24 -18.65 -58.31
C GLN A 259 -19.58 -17.98 -58.69
N LEU A 260 -19.55 -16.83 -59.36
CA LEU A 260 -20.73 -16.15 -59.89
C LEU A 260 -21.04 -16.65 -61.30
N GLU A 261 -20.00 -16.87 -62.12
CA GLU A 261 -20.13 -17.48 -63.45
C GLU A 261 -20.69 -18.93 -63.37
N ASP A 262 -20.22 -19.73 -62.41
CA ASP A 262 -20.75 -21.09 -62.14
C ASP A 262 -22.25 -21.11 -61.74
N GLU A 263 -22.80 -20.03 -61.16
CA GLU A 263 -24.23 -19.95 -60.82
C GLU A 263 -25.10 -19.46 -61.99
N ASP A 264 -24.60 -18.56 -62.85
CA ASP A 264 -25.35 -18.04 -64.01
C ASP A 264 -25.43 -19.06 -65.17
N ASP A 265 -24.41 -19.91 -65.36
CA ASP A 265 -24.40 -20.95 -66.40
C ASP A 265 -25.45 -22.06 -66.16
N ASP A 266 -25.87 -22.29 -64.92
CA ASP A 266 -26.93 -23.27 -64.57
C ASP A 266 -28.35 -22.67 -64.70
N ILE A 267 -28.49 -21.34 -64.74
CA ILE A 267 -29.78 -20.65 -64.96
C ILE A 267 -30.17 -20.60 -66.45
N THR A 268 -29.21 -20.65 -67.37
CA THR A 268 -29.47 -20.57 -68.82
C THR A 268 -29.84 -21.91 -69.48
N ARG A 269 -30.02 -22.99 -68.70
CA ARG A 269 -30.40 -24.33 -69.18
C ARG A 269 -31.74 -24.83 -68.62
N GLN A 270 -32.84 -24.16 -68.97
CA GLN A 270 -34.22 -24.70 -68.87
C GLN A 270 -35.03 -24.44 -70.14
#